data_AF-A0A0K8RQA9-F1
#
_entry.id   AF-A0A0K8RQA9-F1
#
_cell.length_a   1.000
_cell.length_b   1.000
_cell.length_c   1.000
_cell.angle_alpha   90.00
_cell.angle_beta   90.00
_cell.angle_gamma   90.00
#
_symmetry.space_group_name_H-M   'P 1'
#
loop_
_entity.id
_entity.type
_entity.pdbx_description
1 polymer ?
#
loop_
_entity_poly.entity_id
_entity_poly.type
_entity_poly.pdbx_seq_one_letter_code
_entity_poly.pdbx_strand_id
1 'polypeptide(L)'
;TLSTSWSGPSSSSRTTPPSPCSTNKEAAGPADEAGRLQDPQRVGGGGLLQDPAAAGVTLQRAAGLPLQTTVLRALPSGWPDDPHKERHSRLWLGHRHLVHQEENCRSEGGAVCEGALSHCGSADAGLQGQCPDQGHLQGRSSCPRGRNGEMQVVPMPIDNINQISSVRLYYNQDLKSPDNRNAVLKSLQEVYERFPKGVPLVDPFEDLGIKDSGMKEVVKKIEAFESRMYAHPLHSSPELKRLYSHYEEKMMVVKEMKEVKMELKKAKSLLQMDELKCRKRVLRRLGYCTAADVMEIKGKVACEISSADELLVTELIFNNMFNDLDVHQATALLGCLVFQEKSNEMPNLTEELSGPLRQMQDMARRIARVTKDAKLCVDEDRYIESFKPHLMDVIYSWSKGASFAQVCKMTDVFEGSIIRCMRRLEELPRQLVQAAKCIGNTELENKFSEAVKLMKRDIVFAASLYL
;
A
#
# COMPACT_ATOMS: atom_id res chain seq x y z
N THR A 1 40.62 -45.65 -31.61
CA THR A 1 40.64 -45.38 -30.16
C THR A 1 39.21 -45.46 -29.66
N LEU A 2 38.76 -46.65 -29.26
CA LEU A 2 38.82 -47.15 -27.86
C LEU A 2 37.94 -46.25 -26.96
N SER A 3 36.67 -46.58 -26.69
CA SER A 3 36.15 -47.66 -25.81
C SER A 3 36.33 -47.33 -24.31
N THR A 4 35.52 -47.81 -23.36
CA THR A 4 34.60 -48.97 -23.36
C THR A 4 33.39 -48.72 -22.42
N SER A 5 32.39 -49.60 -22.46
CA SER A 5 31.33 -49.71 -21.45
C SER A 5 31.83 -50.28 -20.11
N TRP A 6 30.97 -50.21 -19.06
CA TRP A 6 30.74 -51.19 -17.97
C TRP A 6 29.58 -50.62 -17.11
N SER A 7 28.41 -51.27 -16.95
CA SER A 7 28.06 -52.50 -16.20
C SER A 7 28.21 -52.35 -14.68
N GLY A 8 27.09 -52.43 -13.93
CA GLY A 8 27.09 -52.54 -12.47
C GLY A 8 27.07 -53.99 -11.98
N PRO A 9 26.70 -54.24 -10.71
CA PRO A 9 26.14 -55.53 -10.32
C PRO A 9 24.78 -55.43 -9.63
N SER A 10 24.09 -56.57 -9.52
CA SER A 10 22.73 -56.72 -9.03
C SER A 10 22.65 -57.57 -7.76
N SER A 11 21.64 -57.32 -6.92
CA SER A 11 21.01 -58.33 -6.05
C SER A 11 19.64 -57.84 -5.53
N SER A 12 18.69 -58.70 -5.12
CA SER A 12 18.04 -59.76 -5.91
C SER A 12 16.83 -60.35 -5.14
N SER A 13 15.62 -60.32 -5.74
CA SER A 13 14.37 -60.89 -5.19
C SER A 13 13.83 -60.23 -3.89
N ARG A 14 12.58 -60.42 -3.46
CA ARG A 14 11.53 -61.38 -3.90
C ARG A 14 10.10 -60.79 -3.85
N THR A 15 9.20 -61.41 -4.60
CA THR A 15 7.79 -61.07 -4.85
C THR A 15 6.79 -61.68 -3.83
N THR A 16 5.77 -60.90 -3.41
CA THR A 16 4.29 -61.16 -3.29
C THR A 16 3.71 -62.52 -2.82
N PRO A 17 2.42 -62.64 -2.35
CA PRO A 17 1.42 -61.63 -1.89
C PRO A 17 0.78 -61.92 -0.47
N PRO A 18 -0.54 -62.19 -0.20
CA PRO A 18 -1.32 -61.34 0.73
C PRO A 18 -2.29 -62.00 1.79
N SER A 19 -2.79 -61.17 2.74
CA SER A 19 -4.05 -61.36 3.54
C SER A 19 -4.09 -62.52 4.56
N PRO A 20 -5.15 -62.72 5.41
CA PRO A 20 -6.34 -61.91 5.75
C PRO A 20 -6.64 -61.76 7.29
N CYS A 21 -7.76 -61.09 7.65
CA CYS A 21 -8.55 -61.23 8.91
C CYS A 21 -7.95 -60.72 10.27
N SER A 22 -8.74 -60.40 11.33
CA SER A 22 -10.21 -60.29 11.50
C SER A 22 -10.64 -59.49 12.77
N THR A 23 -11.83 -58.86 12.71
CA THR A 23 -12.87 -58.65 13.76
C THR A 23 -12.55 -58.16 15.19
N ASN A 24 -13.15 -57.01 15.58
CA ASN A 24 -14.13 -56.83 16.70
C ASN A 24 -14.50 -55.32 16.81
N LYS A 25 -15.73 -54.79 17.06
CA LYS A 25 -16.89 -55.12 17.93
C LYS A 25 -16.57 -55.06 19.44
N GLU A 26 -17.30 -54.42 20.37
CA GLU A 26 -18.44 -53.46 20.45
C GLU A 26 -18.32 -52.79 21.87
N ALA A 27 -19.06 -51.79 22.35
CA ALA A 27 -20.33 -51.10 22.02
C ALA A 27 -20.17 -49.57 22.36
N ALA A 28 -21.02 -48.56 22.12
CA ALA A 28 -22.48 -48.30 22.18
C ALA A 28 -23.00 -47.59 23.47
N GLY A 29 -23.25 -46.27 23.36
CA GLY A 29 -24.25 -45.50 24.12
C GLY A 29 -23.97 -45.14 25.59
N PRO A 30 -24.89 -44.38 26.26
CA PRO A 30 -26.12 -43.76 25.74
C PRO A 30 -26.01 -42.22 25.60
N ALA A 31 -27.14 -41.55 25.32
CA ALA A 31 -27.28 -40.09 25.29
C ALA A 31 -28.56 -39.66 26.02
N ASP A 32 -28.54 -38.48 26.65
CA ASP A 32 -29.65 -37.73 27.26
C ASP A 32 -29.15 -36.29 27.54
N GLU A 33 -29.94 -35.21 27.60
CA GLU A 33 -31.36 -35.03 27.31
C GLU A 33 -31.62 -33.62 26.69
N ALA A 34 -32.87 -33.16 26.58
CA ALA A 34 -33.25 -31.95 25.86
C ALA A 34 -33.18 -30.62 26.66
N GLY A 35 -33.07 -29.49 25.94
CA GLY A 35 -33.11 -28.14 26.52
C GLY A 35 -33.50 -27.05 25.52
N ARG A 36 -34.81 -26.89 25.24
CA ARG A 36 -35.35 -25.78 24.44
C ARG A 36 -35.74 -24.58 25.32
N LEU A 37 -35.37 -23.37 24.90
CA LEU A 37 -35.96 -22.06 25.25
C LEU A 37 -35.54 -21.10 24.12
N GLN A 38 -36.31 -20.86 23.06
CA GLN A 38 -37.52 -20.01 22.94
C GLN A 38 -37.27 -18.50 23.14
N ASP A 39 -37.32 -17.76 22.03
CA ASP A 39 -37.54 -16.31 22.00
C ASP A 39 -38.95 -15.92 22.49
N PRO A 40 -39.12 -14.73 23.09
CA PRO A 40 -40.39 -14.02 23.10
C PRO A 40 -40.42 -12.95 21.97
N GLN A 41 -41.50 -12.93 21.18
CA GLN A 41 -41.68 -11.91 20.13
C GLN A 41 -42.14 -10.56 20.66
N ARG A 42 -41.64 -9.50 19.99
CA ARG A 42 -42.32 -8.25 19.62
C ARG A 42 -43.79 -8.07 20.08
N VAL A 43 -44.01 -6.99 20.84
CA VAL A 43 -45.19 -6.11 20.77
C VAL A 43 -44.66 -4.66 20.86
N GLY A 44 -45.19 -3.64 20.18
CA GLY A 44 -46.25 -3.65 19.17
C GLY A 44 -47.00 -2.31 19.14
N GLY A 45 -46.40 -1.30 18.51
CA GLY A 45 -46.93 0.08 18.41
C GLY A 45 -45.90 1.12 18.87
N GLY A 46 -45.91 2.35 18.36
CA GLY A 46 -46.74 2.89 17.28
C GLY A 46 -46.79 4.41 17.32
N GLY A 47 -46.01 5.10 16.48
CA GLY A 47 -45.98 6.56 16.43
C GLY A 47 -45.29 7.09 15.18
N LEU A 48 -45.96 7.99 14.46
CA LEU A 48 -45.41 8.76 13.36
C LEU A 48 -44.69 10.01 13.92
N LEU A 49 -43.60 10.43 13.27
CA LEU A 49 -43.37 11.77 12.68
C LEU A 49 -41.94 11.77 12.10
N GLN A 50 -41.77 11.94 10.78
CA GLN A 50 -41.42 13.21 10.10
C GLN A 50 -39.99 13.70 10.35
N ASP A 51 -39.20 13.76 9.27
CA ASP A 51 -37.91 14.48 9.23
C ASP A 51 -38.07 15.98 9.45
N PRO A 52 -37.09 16.60 10.11
CA PRO A 52 -36.46 17.81 9.56
C PRO A 52 -34.95 17.54 9.34
N ALA A 53 -34.39 17.78 8.16
CA ALA A 53 -34.28 19.07 7.46
C ALA A 53 -33.41 20.10 8.22
N ALA A 54 -32.49 20.72 7.49
CA ALA A 54 -31.35 21.46 8.05
C ALA A 54 -31.72 22.64 8.97
N ALA A 55 -31.09 22.69 10.15
CA ALA A 55 -31.10 23.83 11.05
C ALA A 55 -29.67 24.41 11.15
N GLY A 56 -29.37 25.42 10.31
CA GLY A 56 -28.11 26.16 10.42
C GLY A 56 -28.14 27.13 11.61
N VAL A 57 -27.23 26.96 12.57
CA VAL A 57 -27.11 27.88 13.72
C VAL A 57 -26.26 29.08 13.33
N THR A 58 -26.93 30.19 13.01
CA THR A 58 -26.30 31.48 12.72
C THR A 58 -25.66 32.08 13.97
N LEU A 59 -24.39 31.80 14.20
CA LEU A 59 -23.62 32.35 15.31
C LEU A 59 -23.34 33.85 15.05
N GLN A 60 -23.96 34.72 15.85
CA GLN A 60 -23.83 36.18 15.69
C GLN A 60 -22.38 36.65 15.92
N ARG A 61 -21.93 37.53 15.02
CA ARG A 61 -20.55 38.05 14.95
C ARG A 61 -20.30 39.11 16.03
N ALA A 62 -20.03 38.67 17.25
CA ALA A 62 -19.50 39.55 18.30
C ALA A 62 -18.10 40.09 17.93
N ALA A 63 -17.74 41.26 18.46
CA ALA A 63 -16.47 41.93 18.15
C ALA A 63 -15.25 41.11 18.63
N GLY A 64 -14.17 41.12 17.83
CA GLY A 64 -13.04 40.21 18.02
C GLY A 64 -11.88 40.77 18.84
N LEU A 65 -11.14 39.85 19.45
CA LEU A 65 -9.73 39.95 19.84
C LEU A 65 -9.09 38.57 19.60
N PRO A 66 -7.83 38.49 19.10
CA PRO A 66 -7.18 37.20 18.90
C PRO A 66 -6.74 36.60 20.23
N LEU A 67 -7.23 35.40 20.57
CA LEU A 67 -6.79 34.63 21.73
C LEU A 67 -5.39 34.03 21.51
N GLN A 68 -4.36 34.85 21.69
CA GLN A 68 -2.99 34.37 21.84
C GLN A 68 -2.81 33.74 23.23
N THR A 69 -2.96 32.42 23.31
CA THR A 69 -2.74 31.65 24.55
C THR A 69 -1.24 31.56 24.86
N THR A 70 -0.73 32.52 25.62
CA THR A 70 0.66 32.53 26.09
C THR A 70 0.90 31.44 27.14
N VAL A 71 1.47 30.32 26.73
CA VAL A 71 1.91 29.24 27.64
C VAL A 71 3.32 29.55 28.15
N LEU A 72 3.50 29.48 29.48
CA LEU A 72 4.77 29.79 30.15
C LEU A 72 5.34 28.53 30.80
N ARG A 73 6.50 28.08 30.32
CA ARG A 73 7.11 26.80 30.70
C ARG A 73 8.20 26.97 31.76
N ALA A 74 7.93 26.50 32.98
CA ALA A 74 8.95 26.15 33.96
C ALA A 74 8.85 24.64 34.24
N LEU A 75 10.00 23.98 34.42
CA LEU A 75 10.08 22.55 34.78
C LEU A 75 11.12 22.34 35.89
N PRO A 76 10.69 22.24 37.16
CA PRO A 76 11.48 21.64 38.21
C PRO A 76 11.73 20.15 37.94
N SER A 77 12.77 19.58 38.57
CA SER A 77 12.99 18.12 38.58
C SER A 77 11.87 17.38 39.33
N GLY A 78 11.57 16.15 38.91
CA GLY A 78 10.46 15.35 39.46
C GLY A 78 10.60 14.93 40.93
N TRP A 79 9.45 14.69 41.54
CA TRP A 79 9.22 14.36 42.96
C TRP A 79 8.17 13.22 43.07
N PRO A 80 8.00 12.55 44.23
CA PRO A 80 7.28 11.27 44.30
C PRO A 80 5.75 11.38 44.32
N ASP A 81 5.09 10.38 43.71
CA ASP A 81 3.63 10.19 43.71
C ASP A 81 3.06 9.96 45.12
N ASP A 82 1.94 10.64 45.44
CA ASP A 82 1.07 10.33 46.59
C ASP A 82 -0.30 9.84 46.07
N PRO A 83 -0.63 8.53 46.21
CA PRO A 83 -1.72 7.92 45.45
C PRO A 83 -3.14 8.29 45.91
N HIS A 84 -3.31 9.08 46.98
CA HIS A 84 -4.61 9.18 47.66
C HIS A 84 -5.59 10.26 47.18
N LYS A 85 -5.22 11.18 46.27
CA LYS A 85 -6.12 12.26 45.79
C LYS A 85 -6.18 12.55 44.29
N GLU A 86 -5.42 11.88 43.44
CA GLU A 86 -5.20 12.34 42.05
C GLU A 86 -6.01 11.60 40.95
N ARG A 87 -7.14 10.99 41.33
CA ARG A 87 -7.87 9.98 40.51
C ARG A 87 -8.40 10.49 39.17
N HIS A 88 -8.76 11.77 39.08
CA HIS A 88 -9.42 12.32 37.88
C HIS A 88 -8.47 13.01 36.90
N SER A 89 -7.21 13.25 37.27
CA SER A 89 -6.32 14.14 36.51
C SER A 89 -5.22 13.45 35.70
N ARG A 90 -4.98 12.14 35.93
CA ARG A 90 -3.95 11.36 35.21
C ARG A 90 -4.34 10.98 33.76
N LEU A 91 -5.54 11.36 33.32
CA LEU A 91 -6.22 10.90 32.09
C LEU A 91 -5.56 11.25 30.74
N TRP A 92 -4.48 12.04 30.73
CA TRP A 92 -3.72 12.38 29.51
C TRP A 92 -2.41 11.59 29.34
N LEU A 93 -2.13 10.61 30.21
CA LEU A 93 -0.92 9.78 30.13
C LEU A 93 -1.02 8.63 29.11
N GLY A 94 -0.99 9.00 27.83
CA GLY A 94 -0.59 8.09 26.75
C GLY A 94 0.89 7.75 26.87
N HIS A 95 1.23 6.59 27.44
CA HIS A 95 2.61 6.15 27.69
C HIS A 95 3.41 5.88 26.40
N ARG A 96 3.98 6.93 25.78
CA ARG A 96 5.09 6.75 24.82
C ARG A 96 6.35 6.39 25.59
N HIS A 97 6.87 5.18 25.39
CA HIS A 97 8.26 4.88 25.70
C HIS A 97 9.16 5.70 24.75
N LEU A 98 9.69 6.82 25.24
CA LEU A 98 10.87 7.43 24.67
C LEU A 98 12.08 6.61 25.13
N VAL A 99 12.59 5.77 24.23
CA VAL A 99 13.80 4.98 24.45
C VAL A 99 14.95 5.96 24.72
N HIS A 100 15.49 5.93 25.94
CA HIS A 100 16.72 6.65 26.27
C HIS A 100 17.91 5.92 25.66
N GLN A 101 18.30 6.32 24.46
CA GLN A 101 19.57 5.91 23.84
C GLN A 101 20.71 6.68 24.53
N GLU A 102 21.32 6.07 25.55
CA GLU A 102 22.52 6.61 26.21
C GLU A 102 23.75 6.43 25.31
N GLU A 103 23.95 7.36 24.37
CA GLU A 103 25.19 7.39 23.57
C GLU A 103 26.36 7.88 24.44
N ASN A 104 27.19 6.92 24.83
CA ASN A 104 28.34 7.06 25.71
C ASN A 104 29.52 7.75 25.00
N CYS A 105 29.37 9.04 24.68
CA CYS A 105 30.40 9.84 24.04
C CYS A 105 31.57 10.15 25.00
N ARG A 106 32.56 9.27 25.00
CA ARG A 106 33.93 9.62 25.40
C ARG A 106 34.49 10.69 24.46
N SER A 107 35.39 11.52 24.98
CA SER A 107 36.17 12.47 24.21
C SER A 107 37.18 11.78 23.28
N GLU A 108 37.21 12.16 22.01
CA GLU A 108 38.38 12.73 21.34
C GLU A 108 38.01 13.28 19.94
N GLY A 109 38.91 14.05 19.32
CA GLY A 109 38.59 14.91 18.18
C GLY A 109 38.78 14.27 16.79
N GLY A 110 38.08 14.83 15.81
CA GLY A 110 38.18 14.51 14.38
C GLY A 110 37.44 15.57 13.54
N ALA A 111 37.83 15.77 12.29
CA ALA A 111 37.35 16.86 11.43
C ALA A 111 36.91 16.35 10.03
N VAL A 112 36.49 17.29 9.16
CA VAL A 112 36.03 17.10 7.76
C VAL A 112 34.60 16.51 7.69
N CYS A 113 33.55 17.11 7.10
CA CYS A 113 33.30 18.09 6.01
C CYS A 113 32.83 17.46 4.69
N GLU A 114 32.08 18.26 3.91
CA GLU A 114 31.56 18.02 2.54
C GLU A 114 30.45 16.95 2.38
N GLY A 115 29.46 17.13 1.48
CA GLY A 115 29.09 18.32 0.72
C GLY A 115 28.21 18.04 -0.52
N ALA A 116 27.54 19.10 -1.04
CA ALA A 116 27.04 19.25 -2.42
C ALA A 116 25.91 18.30 -2.95
N LEU A 117 25.08 18.65 -3.95
CA LEU A 117 24.45 19.93 -4.40
C LEU A 117 23.45 19.63 -5.57
N SER A 118 22.94 20.68 -6.25
CA SER A 118 22.21 20.71 -7.55
C SER A 118 20.74 20.27 -7.57
N HIS A 119 19.83 20.81 -8.40
CA HIS A 119 19.71 22.12 -9.13
C HIS A 119 18.18 22.47 -9.07
N CYS A 120 17.64 23.68 -9.29
CA CYS A 120 17.77 24.68 -10.37
C CYS A 120 16.94 25.94 -9.96
N GLY A 121 16.99 27.14 -10.56
CA GLY A 121 17.87 27.70 -11.59
C GLY A 121 17.18 28.70 -12.54
N SER A 122 16.92 29.93 -12.07
CA SER A 122 16.47 31.14 -12.84
C SER A 122 15.04 31.12 -13.42
N ALA A 123 14.38 32.26 -13.72
CA ALA A 123 14.41 33.64 -13.18
C ALA A 123 13.24 34.45 -13.80
N ASP A 124 12.60 35.38 -13.07
CA ASP A 124 12.32 36.76 -13.51
C ASP A 124 11.76 37.64 -12.35
N ALA A 125 11.57 38.94 -12.58
CA ALA A 125 11.28 39.94 -11.53
C ALA A 125 9.83 40.47 -11.50
N GLY A 126 9.34 40.86 -10.30
CA GLY A 126 8.12 41.68 -10.19
C GLY A 126 7.46 41.80 -8.80
N LEU A 127 7.37 43.05 -8.31
CA LEU A 127 6.31 43.59 -7.43
C LEU A 127 5.97 42.91 -6.08
N GLN A 128 6.62 43.45 -5.03
CA GLN A 128 5.98 43.95 -3.78
C GLN A 128 4.80 43.17 -3.16
N GLY A 129 5.11 42.38 -2.11
CA GLY A 129 4.14 41.95 -1.10
C GLY A 129 4.84 41.67 0.23
N GLN A 130 4.75 42.58 1.20
CA GLN A 130 5.39 42.43 2.51
C GLN A 130 4.57 41.52 3.43
N CYS A 131 4.89 40.23 3.44
CA CYS A 131 4.46 39.32 4.50
C CYS A 131 5.17 39.67 5.83
N PRO A 132 4.48 39.66 6.98
CA PRO A 132 5.11 39.95 8.27
C PRO A 132 6.02 38.80 8.74
N ASP A 133 7.32 39.07 8.68
CA ASP A 133 8.46 38.44 9.35
C ASP A 133 8.19 37.15 10.17
N GLN A 134 8.43 35.98 9.56
CA GLN A 134 8.51 34.70 10.28
C GLN A 134 9.90 34.51 10.90
N GLY A 135 10.13 35.19 12.03
CA GLY A 135 11.37 35.08 12.81
C GLY A 135 11.72 33.62 13.16
N HIS A 136 12.95 33.21 12.80
CA HIS A 136 13.45 31.84 12.93
C HIS A 136 13.35 31.26 14.36
N LEU A 137 12.68 30.11 14.50
CA LEU A 137 12.73 29.25 15.70
C LEU A 137 13.96 28.33 15.73
N GLN A 138 15.13 28.82 15.31
CA GLN A 138 16.39 28.07 15.40
C GLN A 138 17.12 28.34 16.73
N GLY A 139 17.69 27.29 17.34
CA GLY A 139 18.70 27.43 18.40
C GLY A 139 18.23 27.42 19.87
N ARG A 140 16.94 27.23 20.19
CA ARG A 140 16.45 27.18 21.58
C ARG A 140 16.32 25.74 22.11
N SER A 141 17.40 25.20 22.67
CA SER A 141 17.38 23.90 23.37
C SER A 141 16.85 24.00 24.80
N SER A 142 16.33 22.89 25.35
CA SER A 142 15.90 22.82 26.76
C SER A 142 17.10 22.81 27.70
N CYS A 143 17.06 23.60 28.77
CA CYS A 143 18.12 23.66 29.77
C CYS A 143 18.43 22.27 30.38
N PRO A 144 19.70 21.82 30.36
CA PRO A 144 20.11 20.58 31.04
C PRO A 144 19.82 20.63 32.55
N ARG A 145 19.54 19.46 33.14
CA ARG A 145 19.32 19.33 34.60
C ARG A 145 20.50 19.94 35.38
N GLY A 146 20.20 20.75 36.40
CA GLY A 146 21.20 21.39 37.24
C GLY A 146 21.86 22.66 36.66
N ARG A 147 21.41 23.17 35.51
CA ARG A 147 21.81 24.50 35.01
C ARG A 147 20.70 25.52 35.16
N ASN A 148 21.07 26.77 35.47
CA ASN A 148 20.14 27.90 35.46
C ASN A 148 19.60 28.13 34.04
N GLY A 149 18.30 28.37 33.91
CA GLY A 149 17.63 28.68 32.66
C GLY A 149 17.05 30.10 32.64
N GLU A 150 16.86 30.66 31.44
CA GLU A 150 16.16 31.94 31.25
C GLU A 150 14.67 31.68 30.97
N MET A 151 13.78 32.48 31.58
CA MET A 151 12.35 32.37 31.32
C MET A 151 12.01 32.94 29.93
N GLN A 152 11.49 32.12 29.01
CA GLN A 152 11.23 32.49 27.62
C GLN A 152 9.78 32.20 27.24
N VAL A 153 9.16 33.12 26.48
CA VAL A 153 7.88 32.87 25.81
C VAL A 153 8.14 32.02 24.58
N VAL A 154 7.36 30.96 24.38
CA VAL A 154 7.51 30.02 23.26
C VAL A 154 6.13 29.73 22.65
N PRO A 155 5.92 30.00 21.35
CA PRO A 155 4.71 29.54 20.68
C PRO A 155 4.76 28.01 20.53
N MET A 156 3.68 27.32 20.87
CA MET A 156 3.56 25.87 20.79
C MET A 156 2.17 25.45 20.29
N PRO A 157 2.06 24.39 19.48
CA PRO A 157 0.76 23.85 19.10
C PRO A 157 0.10 23.13 20.29
N ILE A 158 -1.22 22.96 20.22
CA ILE A 158 -2.02 22.36 21.31
C ILE A 158 -1.61 20.91 21.62
N ASP A 159 -1.12 20.16 20.61
CA ASP A 159 -0.66 18.77 20.74
C ASP A 159 0.53 18.60 21.70
N ASN A 160 1.23 19.69 22.04
CA ASN A 160 2.33 19.72 23.00
C ASN A 160 1.87 20.04 24.44
N ILE A 161 0.57 20.15 24.71
CA ILE A 161 0.00 20.42 26.05
C ILE A 161 -0.46 19.09 26.66
N ASN A 162 0.35 18.52 27.56
CA ASN A 162 0.04 17.25 28.24
C ASN A 162 -0.98 17.39 29.38
N GLN A 163 -0.98 18.53 30.09
CA GLN A 163 -1.77 18.78 31.30
C GLN A 163 -2.07 20.28 31.42
N ILE A 164 -3.16 20.63 32.10
CA ILE A 164 -3.59 22.02 32.37
C ILE A 164 -3.90 22.13 33.86
N SER A 165 -3.36 23.16 34.54
CA SER A 165 -3.66 23.46 35.94
C SER A 165 -4.89 24.33 36.09
N SER A 166 -5.72 24.09 37.12
CA SER A 166 -6.85 24.97 37.45
C SER A 166 -6.39 26.28 38.12
N VAL A 167 -5.18 26.28 38.69
CA VAL A 167 -4.50 27.50 39.17
C VAL A 167 -4.13 28.41 38.00
N ARG A 168 -4.51 29.69 38.10
CA ARG A 168 -4.15 30.76 37.16
C ARG A 168 -3.28 31.82 37.84
N LEU A 169 -2.14 32.15 37.25
CA LEU A 169 -1.29 33.25 37.72
C LEU A 169 -1.83 34.61 37.24
N TYR A 170 -1.69 35.63 38.09
CA TYR A 170 -1.77 37.03 37.67
C TYR A 170 -0.39 37.51 37.23
N TYR A 171 -0.29 38.18 36.09
CA TYR A 171 0.99 38.67 35.55
C TYR A 171 0.81 39.91 34.65
N ASN A 172 1.89 40.66 34.46
CA ASN A 172 1.94 41.81 33.55
C ASN A 172 1.84 41.32 32.09
N GLN A 173 0.85 41.81 31.33
CA GLN A 173 0.60 41.34 29.96
C GLN A 173 1.77 41.56 28.98
N ASP A 174 2.61 42.59 29.20
CA ASP A 174 3.83 42.76 28.42
C ASP A 174 4.98 41.90 28.97
N LEU A 175 5.31 40.82 28.26
CA LEU A 175 6.40 39.90 28.58
C LEU A 175 7.65 40.11 27.68
N LYS A 176 7.79 41.27 27.03
CA LYS A 176 9.00 41.59 26.25
C LYS A 176 10.24 41.76 27.14
N SER A 177 10.11 42.47 28.26
CA SER A 177 11.24 42.72 29.17
C SER A 177 11.70 41.42 29.88
N PRO A 178 13.00 41.27 30.16
CA PRO A 178 13.49 40.13 30.95
C PRO A 178 12.92 40.17 32.37
N ASP A 179 12.72 41.35 32.96
CA ASP A 179 12.26 41.50 34.33
C ASP A 179 10.80 41.06 34.51
N ASN A 180 9.90 41.34 33.56
CA ASN A 180 8.53 40.82 33.60
C ASN A 180 8.52 39.29 33.43
N ARG A 181 9.36 38.72 32.55
CA ARG A 181 9.50 37.26 32.40
C ARG A 181 10.04 36.61 33.68
N ASN A 182 11.03 37.22 34.32
CA ASN A 182 11.60 36.77 35.58
C ASN A 182 10.64 36.95 36.77
N ALA A 183 9.74 37.94 36.74
CA ALA A 183 8.68 38.08 37.74
C ALA A 183 7.70 36.88 37.68
N VAL A 184 7.27 36.46 36.48
CA VAL A 184 6.39 35.28 36.37
C VAL A 184 7.12 33.98 36.73
N LEU A 185 8.43 33.87 36.47
CA LEU A 185 9.23 32.74 36.95
C LEU A 185 9.21 32.64 38.49
N LYS A 186 9.31 33.76 39.21
CA LYS A 186 9.18 33.79 40.67
C LYS A 186 7.78 33.38 41.14
N SER A 187 6.72 33.85 40.48
CA SER A 187 5.35 33.42 40.80
C SER A 187 5.09 31.94 40.50
N LEU A 188 5.73 31.37 39.47
CA LEU A 188 5.72 29.93 39.20
C LEU A 188 6.44 29.15 40.31
N GLN A 189 7.62 29.61 40.74
CA GLN A 189 8.38 29.01 41.85
C GLN A 189 7.56 29.01 43.15
N GLU A 190 6.97 30.16 43.52
CA GLU A 190 6.11 30.29 44.70
C GLU A 190 4.89 29.34 44.65
N VAL A 191 4.31 29.10 43.47
CA VAL A 191 3.23 28.11 43.30
C VAL A 191 3.74 26.68 43.45
N TYR A 192 4.90 26.33 42.90
CA TYR A 192 5.47 24.98 43.12
C TYR A 192 5.87 24.74 44.58
N GLU A 193 6.38 25.75 45.30
CA GLU A 193 6.67 25.67 46.73
C GLU A 193 5.40 25.49 47.58
N ARG A 194 4.29 26.14 47.19
CA ARG A 194 2.98 25.98 47.85
C ARG A 194 2.28 24.65 47.53
N PHE A 195 2.63 24.02 46.41
CA PHE A 195 2.05 22.75 45.94
C PHE A 195 3.13 21.65 45.77
N PRO A 196 3.81 21.23 46.86
CA PRO A 196 4.95 20.30 46.79
C PRO A 196 4.57 18.86 46.38
N LYS A 197 3.27 18.54 46.28
CA LYS A 197 2.74 17.26 45.76
C LYS A 197 2.23 17.34 44.31
N GLY A 198 2.44 18.48 43.64
CA GLY A 198 1.86 18.77 42.32
C GLY A 198 0.76 19.82 42.39
N VAL A 199 0.64 20.62 41.33
CA VAL A 199 -0.39 21.67 41.20
C VAL A 199 -1.75 21.06 40.84
N PRO A 200 -2.87 21.57 41.38
CA PRO A 200 -4.21 21.11 41.00
C PRO A 200 -4.44 21.21 39.49
N LEU A 201 -4.85 20.09 38.90
CA LEU A 201 -5.14 19.93 37.47
C LEU A 201 -6.63 20.07 37.19
N VAL A 202 -6.97 20.43 35.95
CA VAL A 202 -8.35 20.62 35.47
C VAL A 202 -9.02 19.27 35.18
N ASP A 203 -10.26 19.08 35.65
CA ASP A 203 -11.08 17.90 35.36
C ASP A 203 -11.76 17.99 33.96
N PRO A 204 -11.60 17.00 33.07
CA PRO A 204 -12.24 17.02 31.74
C PRO A 204 -13.79 17.05 31.76
N PHE A 205 -14.41 16.49 32.79
CA PHE A 205 -15.86 16.28 32.89
C PHE A 205 -16.55 17.30 33.79
N GLU A 206 -15.91 17.67 34.91
CA GLU A 206 -16.45 18.62 35.89
C GLU A 206 -16.08 20.06 35.56
N ASP A 207 -14.80 20.37 35.32
CA ASP A 207 -14.34 21.74 35.00
C ASP A 207 -14.54 22.11 33.53
N LEU A 208 -14.18 21.22 32.59
CA LEU A 208 -14.32 21.45 31.15
C LEU A 208 -15.68 21.01 30.58
N GLY A 209 -16.51 20.32 31.37
CA GLY A 209 -17.87 19.95 30.99
C GLY A 209 -17.98 18.99 29.79
N ILE A 210 -16.92 18.24 29.44
CA ILE A 210 -16.92 17.34 28.29
C ILE A 210 -17.93 16.21 28.53
N LYS A 211 -18.86 16.02 27.58
CA LYS A 211 -19.98 15.07 27.74
C LYS A 211 -19.81 13.77 26.95
N ASP A 212 -18.74 13.63 26.18
CA ASP A 212 -18.49 12.46 25.34
C ASP A 212 -18.51 11.12 26.11
N SER A 213 -19.11 10.11 25.51
CA SER A 213 -19.24 8.76 26.07
C SER A 213 -17.99 7.91 25.82
N GLY A 214 -17.34 8.06 24.67
CA GLY A 214 -16.12 7.32 24.32
C GLY A 214 -14.97 7.63 25.28
N MET A 215 -14.75 8.91 25.57
CA MET A 215 -13.79 9.38 26.55
C MET A 215 -14.08 8.79 27.94
N LYS A 216 -15.34 8.77 28.39
CA LYS A 216 -15.75 8.18 29.67
C LYS A 216 -15.55 6.66 29.75
N GLU A 217 -15.55 5.95 28.63
CA GLU A 217 -15.12 4.55 28.61
C GLU A 217 -13.60 4.40 28.71
N VAL A 218 -12.83 5.27 28.05
CA VAL A 218 -11.36 5.25 28.12
C VAL A 218 -10.89 5.55 29.55
N VAL A 219 -11.52 6.51 30.23
CA VAL A 219 -11.35 6.80 31.67
C VAL A 219 -11.49 5.54 32.52
N LYS A 220 -12.65 4.87 32.43
CA LYS A 220 -12.93 3.64 33.19
C LYS A 220 -11.95 2.51 32.89
N LYS A 221 -11.44 2.45 31.66
CA LYS A 221 -10.39 1.49 31.26
C LYS A 221 -9.06 1.84 31.92
N ILE A 222 -8.67 3.12 31.97
CA ILE A 222 -7.48 3.61 32.70
C ILE A 222 -7.59 3.29 34.20
N GLU A 223 -8.67 3.68 34.86
CA GLU A 223 -8.94 3.39 36.29
C GLU A 223 -8.84 1.89 36.61
N ALA A 224 -9.39 1.04 35.73
CA ALA A 224 -9.34 -0.41 35.88
C ALA A 224 -7.93 -1.00 35.64
N PHE A 225 -7.13 -0.41 34.75
CA PHE A 225 -5.73 -0.81 34.57
C PHE A 225 -4.84 -0.33 35.71
N GLU A 226 -5.01 0.91 36.18
CA GLU A 226 -4.32 1.45 37.36
C GLU A 226 -4.62 0.62 38.61
N SER A 227 -5.91 0.33 38.88
CA SER A 227 -6.32 -0.51 40.01
C SER A 227 -5.66 -1.89 39.99
N ARG A 228 -5.53 -2.50 38.79
CA ARG A 228 -4.84 -3.78 38.59
C ARG A 228 -3.32 -3.67 38.69
N MET A 229 -2.73 -2.55 38.31
CA MET A 229 -1.31 -2.26 38.45
C MET A 229 -0.95 -2.09 39.94
N TYR A 230 -1.66 -1.25 40.68
CA TYR A 230 -1.43 -1.02 42.11
C TYR A 230 -1.67 -2.29 42.96
N ALA A 231 -2.64 -3.14 42.57
CA ALA A 231 -2.88 -4.43 43.22
C ALA A 231 -1.87 -5.53 42.85
N HIS A 232 -0.96 -5.29 41.91
CA HIS A 232 0.00 -6.32 41.46
C HIS A 232 1.18 -6.45 42.45
N PRO A 233 1.55 -7.64 42.93
CA PRO A 233 2.59 -7.80 43.97
C PRO A 233 3.97 -7.23 43.63
N LEU A 234 4.31 -7.08 42.34
CA LEU A 234 5.57 -6.45 41.93
C LEU A 234 5.53 -4.91 41.96
N HIS A 235 4.38 -4.25 42.06
CA HIS A 235 4.30 -2.78 42.00
C HIS A 235 5.15 -2.10 43.09
N SER A 236 5.04 -2.59 44.33
CA SER A 236 5.82 -2.10 45.48
C SER A 236 7.12 -2.87 45.71
N SER A 237 7.54 -3.75 44.77
CA SER A 237 8.72 -4.59 44.95
C SER A 237 9.99 -3.88 44.45
N PRO A 238 11.08 -3.82 45.26
CA PRO A 238 12.35 -3.26 44.81
C PRO A 238 12.98 -4.05 43.65
N GLU A 239 12.58 -5.31 43.44
CA GLU A 239 13.03 -6.13 42.33
C GLU A 239 12.35 -5.80 40.99
N LEU A 240 11.28 -5.00 40.98
CA LEU A 240 10.49 -4.67 39.78
C LEU A 240 11.38 -4.24 38.62
N LYS A 241 12.30 -3.30 38.84
CA LYS A 241 13.20 -2.79 37.79
C LYS A 241 14.06 -3.90 37.18
N ARG A 242 14.63 -4.78 38.01
CA ARG A 242 15.47 -5.90 37.58
C ARG A 242 14.66 -6.90 36.76
N LEU A 243 13.53 -7.34 37.30
CA LEU A 243 12.67 -8.36 36.70
C LEU A 243 12.02 -7.86 35.40
N TYR A 244 11.65 -6.58 35.33
CA TYR A 244 11.07 -5.97 34.14
C TYR A 244 12.07 -5.90 32.98
N SER A 245 13.32 -5.48 33.22
CA SER A 245 14.36 -5.49 32.17
C SER A 245 14.65 -6.91 31.64
N HIS A 246 14.76 -7.91 32.51
CA HIS A 246 14.93 -9.31 32.07
C HIS A 246 13.71 -9.82 31.28
N TYR A 247 12.51 -9.34 31.60
CA TYR A 247 11.30 -9.66 30.85
C TYR A 247 11.26 -8.94 29.49
N GLU A 248 11.70 -7.69 29.41
CA GLU A 248 11.81 -6.91 28.17
C GLU A 248 12.81 -7.53 27.20
N GLU A 249 14.02 -7.87 27.66
CA GLU A 249 15.03 -8.64 26.91
C GLU A 249 14.44 -9.96 26.36
N LYS A 250 13.78 -10.73 27.22
CA LYS A 250 13.09 -11.97 26.83
C LYS A 250 12.01 -11.72 25.76
N MET A 251 11.23 -10.65 25.88
CA MET A 251 10.18 -10.32 24.92
C MET A 251 10.73 -9.87 23.57
N MET A 252 11.88 -9.18 23.54
CA MET A 252 12.63 -8.87 22.31
C MET A 252 13.08 -10.15 21.61
N VAL A 253 13.76 -11.07 22.32
CA VAL A 253 14.18 -12.36 21.76
C VAL A 253 12.99 -13.21 21.29
N VAL A 254 11.85 -13.17 21.98
CA VAL A 254 10.61 -13.85 21.55
C VAL A 254 10.03 -13.23 20.27
N LYS A 255 10.12 -11.91 20.10
CA LYS A 255 9.73 -11.20 18.87
C LYS A 255 10.64 -11.59 17.70
N GLU A 256 11.96 -11.48 17.87
CA GLU A 256 12.96 -11.87 16.87
C GLU A 256 12.79 -13.33 16.45
N MET A 257 12.64 -14.25 17.40
CA MET A 257 12.37 -15.67 17.13
C MET A 257 11.09 -15.87 16.30
N LYS A 258 10.04 -15.07 16.54
CA LYS A 258 8.79 -15.12 15.76
C LYS A 258 8.98 -14.61 14.33
N GLU A 259 9.76 -13.55 14.17
CA GLU A 259 10.09 -12.93 12.87
C GLU A 259 10.95 -13.89 12.03
N VAL A 260 12.06 -14.39 12.57
CA VAL A 260 12.93 -15.40 11.92
C VAL A 260 12.17 -16.69 11.59
N LYS A 261 11.24 -17.16 12.44
CA LYS A 261 10.37 -18.31 12.13
C LYS A 261 9.40 -18.02 10.98
N MET A 262 8.90 -16.78 10.86
CA MET A 262 8.05 -16.37 9.74
C MET A 262 8.84 -16.29 8.43
N GLU A 263 10.07 -15.76 8.47
CA GLU A 263 10.97 -15.71 7.31
C GLU A 263 11.42 -17.10 6.85
N LEU A 264 11.82 -17.98 7.77
CA LEU A 264 12.13 -19.37 7.46
C LEU A 264 10.92 -20.10 6.82
N LYS A 265 9.70 -19.77 7.24
CA LYS A 265 8.48 -20.30 6.61
C LYS A 265 8.24 -19.72 5.21
N LYS A 266 8.51 -18.42 4.98
CA LYS A 266 8.47 -17.82 3.63
C LYS A 266 9.50 -18.46 2.71
N ALA A 267 10.75 -18.60 3.15
CA ALA A 267 11.86 -19.16 2.37
C ALA A 267 11.70 -20.66 2.06
N LYS A 268 11.09 -21.43 2.97
CA LYS A 268 10.73 -22.85 2.73
C LYS A 268 9.45 -23.03 1.91
N SER A 269 8.65 -21.97 1.74
CA SER A 269 7.52 -22.02 0.82
C SER A 269 8.05 -21.94 -0.61
N LEU A 270 7.71 -22.92 -1.45
CA LEU A 270 7.95 -22.82 -2.88
C LEU A 270 7.01 -21.75 -3.45
N LEU A 271 7.46 -20.49 -3.41
CA LEU A 271 6.67 -19.26 -3.60
C LEU A 271 5.74 -19.27 -4.83
N GLN A 272 6.14 -19.94 -5.90
CA GLN A 272 5.38 -20.02 -7.16
C GLN A 272 4.42 -21.21 -7.26
N MET A 273 4.43 -22.17 -6.31
CA MET A 273 3.62 -23.40 -6.45
C MET A 273 2.11 -23.17 -6.34
N ASP A 274 1.66 -22.21 -5.53
CA ASP A 274 0.23 -21.85 -5.47
C ASP A 274 -0.18 -20.98 -6.66
N GLU A 275 0.69 -20.06 -7.11
CA GLU A 275 0.47 -19.29 -8.33
C GLU A 275 0.38 -20.22 -9.56
N LEU A 276 1.26 -21.21 -9.68
CA LEU A 276 1.25 -22.21 -10.75
C LEU A 276 -0.04 -23.04 -10.76
N LYS A 277 -0.59 -23.41 -9.59
CA LYS A 277 -1.93 -24.06 -9.50
C LYS A 277 -3.04 -23.14 -10.02
N CYS A 278 -2.94 -21.84 -9.75
CA CYS A 278 -3.92 -20.86 -10.22
C CYS A 278 -3.78 -20.59 -11.73
N ARG A 279 -2.55 -20.42 -12.26
CA ARG A 279 -2.28 -20.32 -13.71
C ARG A 279 -2.75 -21.58 -14.46
N LYS A 280 -2.45 -22.78 -13.96
CA LYS A 280 -2.99 -24.04 -14.53
C LYS A 280 -4.52 -24.08 -14.54
N ARG A 281 -5.20 -23.52 -13.52
CA ARG A 281 -6.66 -23.41 -13.48
C ARG A 281 -7.22 -22.49 -14.56
N VAL A 282 -6.49 -21.43 -14.96
CA VAL A 282 -6.85 -20.60 -16.13
C VAL A 282 -6.72 -21.40 -17.43
N LEU A 283 -5.56 -22.01 -17.66
CA LEU A 283 -5.28 -22.79 -18.87
C LEU A 283 -6.31 -23.92 -19.09
N ARG A 284 -6.67 -24.65 -18.03
CA ARG A 284 -7.72 -25.69 -18.05
C ARG A 284 -9.13 -25.15 -18.31
N ARG A 285 -9.45 -23.93 -17.86
CA ARG A 285 -10.77 -23.30 -18.09
C ARG A 285 -10.93 -22.72 -19.49
N LEU A 286 -9.85 -22.22 -20.08
CA LEU A 286 -9.88 -21.66 -21.45
C LEU A 286 -9.62 -22.71 -22.55
N GLY A 287 -9.23 -23.94 -22.17
CA GLY A 287 -9.05 -25.07 -23.09
C GLY A 287 -7.62 -25.24 -23.66
N TYR A 288 -6.59 -24.77 -22.94
CA TYR A 288 -5.18 -24.86 -23.35
C TYR A 288 -4.52 -26.16 -22.87
N CYS A 289 -5.08 -26.79 -21.83
CA CYS A 289 -4.72 -28.13 -21.39
C CYS A 289 -5.90 -28.85 -20.73
N THR A 290 -5.84 -30.18 -20.73
CA THR A 290 -6.84 -31.04 -20.08
C THR A 290 -6.75 -30.98 -18.55
N ALA A 291 -7.73 -31.56 -17.86
CA ALA A 291 -7.70 -31.75 -16.40
C ALA A 291 -6.44 -32.51 -15.89
N ALA A 292 -5.79 -33.29 -16.77
CA ALA A 292 -4.55 -34.03 -16.51
C ALA A 292 -3.27 -33.24 -16.89
N ASP A 293 -3.37 -31.94 -17.18
CA ASP A 293 -2.30 -31.06 -17.68
C ASP A 293 -1.67 -31.48 -19.04
N VAL A 294 -2.36 -32.31 -19.82
CA VAL A 294 -1.95 -32.61 -21.21
C VAL A 294 -2.32 -31.41 -22.10
N MET A 295 -1.37 -30.94 -22.92
CA MET A 295 -1.51 -29.74 -23.75
C MET A 295 -2.48 -29.96 -24.93
N GLU A 296 -3.41 -29.02 -25.11
CA GLU A 296 -4.38 -28.99 -26.22
C GLU A 296 -3.88 -28.17 -27.41
N ILE A 297 -4.65 -28.14 -28.52
CA ILE A 297 -4.28 -27.38 -29.73
C ILE A 297 -4.12 -25.88 -29.42
N LYS A 298 -5.01 -25.28 -28.61
CA LYS A 298 -4.84 -23.90 -28.08
C LYS A 298 -3.51 -23.71 -27.35
N GLY A 299 -3.11 -24.70 -26.53
CA GLY A 299 -1.85 -24.68 -25.81
C GLY A 299 -0.63 -24.67 -26.74
N LYS A 300 -0.66 -25.48 -27.81
CA LYS A 300 0.39 -25.50 -28.84
C LYS A 300 0.48 -24.17 -29.59
N VAL A 301 -0.66 -23.60 -29.96
CA VAL A 301 -0.76 -22.31 -30.65
C VAL A 301 -0.20 -21.17 -29.80
N ALA A 302 -0.50 -21.14 -28.50
CA ALA A 302 0.07 -20.19 -27.57
C ALA A 302 1.60 -20.30 -27.44
N CYS A 303 2.17 -21.51 -27.57
CA CYS A 303 3.63 -21.69 -27.51
C CYS A 303 4.40 -21.08 -28.70
N GLU A 304 3.74 -20.78 -29.82
CA GLU A 304 4.35 -20.07 -30.96
C GLU A 304 4.39 -18.54 -30.76
N ILE A 305 3.67 -18.01 -29.75
CA ILE A 305 3.48 -16.57 -29.53
C ILE A 305 4.35 -16.11 -28.36
N SER A 306 5.17 -15.07 -28.58
CA SER A 306 6.04 -14.49 -27.54
C SER A 306 6.16 -12.95 -27.59
N SER A 307 5.73 -12.31 -28.68
CA SER A 307 5.83 -10.83 -28.82
C SER A 307 4.68 -10.03 -28.19
N ALA A 308 3.58 -10.69 -27.84
CA ALA A 308 2.35 -10.15 -27.26
C ALA A 308 1.68 -11.19 -26.31
N ASP A 309 0.56 -10.83 -25.68
CA ASP A 309 -0.21 -11.72 -24.78
C ASP A 309 -0.67 -12.99 -25.48
N GLU A 310 -0.12 -14.13 -25.08
CA GLU A 310 -0.30 -15.43 -25.73
C GLU A 310 -1.72 -16.00 -25.57
N LEU A 311 -2.44 -15.61 -24.51
CA LEU A 311 -3.81 -16.05 -24.26
C LEU A 311 -4.80 -15.24 -25.09
N LEU A 312 -4.68 -13.91 -25.08
CA LEU A 312 -5.55 -13.04 -25.86
C LEU A 312 -5.39 -13.33 -27.35
N VAL A 313 -4.16 -13.32 -27.88
CA VAL A 313 -3.90 -13.60 -29.29
C VAL A 313 -4.47 -14.96 -29.71
N THR A 314 -4.30 -16.01 -28.89
CA THR A 314 -4.85 -17.34 -29.17
C THR A 314 -6.38 -17.35 -29.14
N GLU A 315 -7.04 -16.70 -28.17
CA GLU A 315 -8.50 -16.61 -28.19
C GLU A 315 -9.03 -15.86 -29.41
N LEU A 316 -8.38 -14.78 -29.88
CA LEU A 316 -8.81 -14.05 -31.09
C LEU A 316 -8.80 -14.96 -32.34
N ILE A 317 -7.79 -15.83 -32.47
CA ILE A 317 -7.70 -16.83 -33.56
C ILE A 317 -8.83 -17.85 -33.44
N PHE A 318 -8.97 -18.49 -32.27
CA PHE A 318 -9.95 -19.57 -32.05
C PHE A 318 -11.40 -19.09 -32.03
N ASN A 319 -11.65 -17.81 -31.82
CA ASN A 319 -12.97 -17.18 -31.89
C ASN A 319 -13.26 -16.58 -33.30
N ASN A 320 -12.55 -17.05 -34.34
CA ASN A 320 -12.67 -16.74 -35.77
C ASN A 320 -12.31 -15.30 -36.20
N MET A 321 -12.02 -14.40 -35.27
CA MET A 321 -12.03 -12.95 -35.50
C MET A 321 -11.15 -12.49 -36.67
N PHE A 322 -9.96 -13.06 -36.85
CA PHE A 322 -9.05 -12.67 -37.94
C PHE A 322 -9.50 -13.13 -39.34
N ASN A 323 -10.48 -14.02 -39.46
CA ASN A 323 -11.03 -14.41 -40.77
C ASN A 323 -11.96 -13.33 -41.33
N ASP A 324 -12.74 -12.68 -40.47
CA ASP A 324 -13.71 -11.65 -40.85
C ASP A 324 -13.07 -10.27 -41.14
N LEU A 325 -11.78 -10.08 -40.78
CA LEU A 325 -11.00 -8.86 -41.03
C LEU A 325 -10.21 -8.90 -42.34
N ASP A 326 -9.99 -7.73 -42.95
CA ASP A 326 -8.97 -7.56 -44.00
C ASP A 326 -7.54 -7.58 -43.41
N VAL A 327 -6.52 -7.67 -44.28
CA VAL A 327 -5.10 -7.72 -43.86
C VAL A 327 -4.69 -6.46 -43.08
N HIS A 328 -5.19 -5.29 -43.47
CA HIS A 328 -4.87 -4.00 -42.89
C HIS A 328 -5.49 -3.85 -41.51
N GLN A 329 -6.77 -4.21 -41.36
CA GLN A 329 -7.52 -4.23 -40.10
C GLN A 329 -6.89 -5.22 -39.10
N ALA A 330 -6.54 -6.42 -39.56
CA ALA A 330 -5.83 -7.41 -38.74
C ALA A 330 -4.46 -6.89 -38.28
N THR A 331 -3.68 -6.26 -39.18
CA THR A 331 -2.38 -5.67 -38.85
C THR A 331 -2.51 -4.51 -37.84
N ALA A 332 -3.51 -3.66 -38.00
CA ALA A 332 -3.82 -2.56 -37.08
C ALA A 332 -4.18 -3.05 -35.67
N LEU A 333 -5.05 -4.07 -35.57
CA LEU A 333 -5.46 -4.68 -34.31
C LEU A 333 -4.28 -5.34 -33.57
N LEU A 334 -3.41 -6.05 -34.29
CA LEU A 334 -2.19 -6.62 -33.72
C LEU A 334 -1.24 -5.54 -33.18
N GLY A 335 -1.26 -4.33 -33.77
CA GLY A 335 -0.58 -3.14 -33.24
C GLY A 335 -0.95 -2.82 -31.79
N CYS A 336 -2.24 -2.94 -31.43
CA CYS A 336 -2.74 -2.67 -30.08
C CYS A 336 -2.14 -3.61 -29.01
N LEU A 337 -1.68 -4.79 -29.41
CA LEU A 337 -1.10 -5.80 -28.53
C LEU A 337 0.42 -5.64 -28.35
N VAL A 338 1.05 -4.81 -29.18
CA VAL A 338 2.51 -4.58 -29.21
C VAL A 338 2.89 -3.19 -28.71
N PHE A 339 2.03 -2.19 -28.89
CA PHE A 339 2.28 -0.82 -28.44
C PHE A 339 2.16 -0.69 -26.91
N GLN A 340 3.28 -0.46 -26.22
CA GLN A 340 3.34 -0.41 -24.75
C GLN A 340 3.54 1.01 -24.18
N GLU A 341 3.87 2.01 -25.00
CA GLU A 341 4.18 3.37 -24.55
C GLU A 341 2.93 4.16 -24.14
N LYS A 342 3.10 5.31 -23.49
CA LYS A 342 1.98 6.19 -23.12
C LYS A 342 1.84 7.30 -24.17
N SER A 343 0.62 7.50 -24.66
CA SER A 343 0.16 8.72 -25.32
C SER A 343 -0.87 9.38 -24.40
N ASN A 344 -1.11 10.68 -24.57
CA ASN A 344 -2.09 11.43 -23.79
C ASN A 344 -3.40 11.67 -24.55
N GLU A 345 -3.44 11.38 -25.85
CA GLU A 345 -4.60 11.61 -26.72
C GLU A 345 -5.34 10.31 -27.01
N MET A 346 -6.64 10.23 -26.72
CA MET A 346 -7.44 9.09 -27.18
C MET A 346 -7.60 9.17 -28.72
N PRO A 347 -7.26 8.10 -29.47
CA PRO A 347 -7.38 8.11 -30.93
C PRO A 347 -8.84 8.20 -31.35
N ASN A 348 -9.14 9.11 -32.27
CA ASN A 348 -10.43 9.16 -32.98
C ASN A 348 -10.48 8.04 -34.03
N LEU A 349 -10.64 6.81 -33.55
CA LEU A 349 -10.65 5.59 -34.35
C LEU A 349 -11.69 5.66 -35.47
N THR A 350 -11.28 5.27 -36.68
CA THR A 350 -12.21 5.04 -37.80
C THR A 350 -13.27 3.98 -37.42
N GLU A 351 -14.51 4.15 -37.92
CA GLU A 351 -15.62 3.24 -37.59
C GLU A 351 -15.27 1.77 -37.90
N GLU A 352 -14.56 1.54 -39.02
CA GLU A 352 -14.03 0.25 -39.47
C GLU A 352 -13.14 -0.46 -38.42
N LEU A 353 -12.42 0.28 -37.60
CA LEU A 353 -11.48 -0.23 -36.59
C LEU A 353 -12.10 -0.27 -35.18
N SER A 354 -13.14 0.53 -34.92
CA SER A 354 -13.85 0.59 -33.63
C SER A 354 -14.51 -0.75 -33.24
N GLY A 355 -15.14 -1.44 -34.19
CA GLY A 355 -15.78 -2.73 -33.99
C GLY A 355 -14.78 -3.85 -33.62
N PRO A 356 -13.71 -4.06 -34.40
CA PRO A 356 -12.64 -5.00 -34.07
C PRO A 356 -12.01 -4.73 -32.69
N LEU A 357 -11.66 -3.47 -32.38
CA LEU A 357 -11.08 -3.13 -31.07
C LEU A 357 -12.01 -3.55 -29.92
N ARG A 358 -13.32 -3.28 -30.03
CA ARG A 358 -14.30 -3.64 -29.00
C ARG A 358 -14.37 -5.15 -28.78
N GLN A 359 -14.41 -5.95 -29.85
CA GLN A 359 -14.42 -7.42 -29.73
C GLN A 359 -13.17 -7.96 -29.02
N MET A 360 -12.00 -7.37 -29.31
CA MET A 360 -10.75 -7.70 -28.62
C MET A 360 -10.80 -7.33 -27.13
N GLN A 361 -11.35 -6.17 -26.78
CA GLN A 361 -11.51 -5.73 -25.38
C GLN A 361 -12.52 -6.61 -24.61
N ASP A 362 -13.62 -7.02 -25.24
CA ASP A 362 -14.59 -7.96 -24.66
C ASP A 362 -13.97 -9.37 -24.45
N MET A 363 -13.05 -9.78 -25.33
CA MET A 363 -12.24 -11.00 -25.13
C MET A 363 -11.24 -10.87 -23.98
N ALA A 364 -10.50 -9.76 -23.91
CA ALA A 364 -9.59 -9.47 -22.81
C ALA A 364 -10.33 -9.46 -21.45
N ARG A 365 -11.53 -8.86 -21.40
CA ARG A 365 -12.39 -8.88 -20.21
C ARG A 365 -12.84 -10.29 -19.81
N ARG A 366 -13.08 -11.18 -20.78
CA ARG A 366 -13.37 -12.61 -20.55
C ARG A 366 -12.18 -13.32 -19.90
N ILE A 367 -10.98 -13.12 -20.44
CA ILE A 367 -9.73 -13.73 -19.92
C ILE A 367 -9.43 -13.22 -18.49
N ALA A 368 -9.54 -11.92 -18.26
CA ALA A 368 -9.32 -11.32 -16.94
C ALA A 368 -10.27 -11.89 -15.88
N ARG A 369 -11.56 -12.07 -16.21
CA ARG A 369 -12.55 -12.70 -15.31
C ARG A 369 -12.20 -14.15 -14.98
N VAL A 370 -11.90 -14.97 -15.98
CA VAL A 370 -11.49 -16.38 -15.77
C VAL A 370 -10.21 -16.48 -14.91
N THR A 371 -9.32 -15.50 -15.03
CA THR A 371 -8.06 -15.36 -14.28
C THR A 371 -8.29 -14.94 -12.83
N LYS A 372 -9.16 -13.96 -12.60
CA LYS A 372 -9.62 -13.51 -11.28
C LYS A 372 -10.38 -14.62 -10.54
N ASP A 373 -11.30 -15.31 -11.22
CA ASP A 373 -12.00 -16.51 -10.74
C ASP A 373 -11.05 -17.68 -10.47
N ALA A 374 -9.82 -17.65 -11.00
CA ALA A 374 -8.79 -18.67 -10.74
C ALA A 374 -7.94 -18.36 -9.49
N LYS A 375 -8.24 -17.25 -8.79
CA LYS A 375 -7.50 -16.70 -7.64
C LYS A 375 -6.12 -16.11 -7.98
N LEU A 376 -5.95 -15.58 -9.19
CA LEU A 376 -4.83 -14.70 -9.52
C LEU A 376 -5.22 -13.23 -9.28
N CYS A 377 -4.30 -12.44 -8.74
CA CYS A 377 -4.49 -11.03 -8.46
C CYS A 377 -4.38 -10.18 -9.73
N VAL A 378 -5.37 -10.27 -10.61
CA VAL A 378 -5.50 -9.47 -11.82
C VAL A 378 -6.65 -8.47 -11.67
N ASP A 379 -6.35 -7.22 -12.00
CA ASP A 379 -7.33 -6.15 -12.14
C ASP A 379 -7.90 -6.18 -13.57
N GLU A 380 -9.24 -6.17 -13.71
CA GLU A 380 -9.90 -6.37 -15.00
C GLU A 380 -9.67 -5.21 -15.97
N ASP A 381 -9.75 -3.97 -15.48
CA ASP A 381 -9.70 -2.80 -16.34
C ASP A 381 -8.25 -2.43 -16.67
N ARG A 382 -7.32 -2.52 -15.72
CA ARG A 382 -5.88 -2.38 -15.97
C ARG A 382 -5.33 -3.40 -16.98
N TYR A 383 -5.90 -4.62 -17.01
CA TYR A 383 -5.53 -5.62 -18.03
C TYR A 383 -5.97 -5.15 -19.44
N ILE A 384 -7.18 -4.61 -19.55
CA ILE A 384 -7.73 -4.12 -20.83
C ILE A 384 -6.98 -2.85 -21.29
N GLU A 385 -6.69 -1.92 -20.38
CA GLU A 385 -5.87 -0.72 -20.61
C GLU A 385 -4.43 -1.02 -21.07
N SER A 386 -3.94 -2.26 -20.89
CA SER A 386 -2.63 -2.67 -21.37
C SER A 386 -2.58 -2.80 -22.91
N PHE A 387 -3.73 -2.99 -23.56
CA PHE A 387 -3.88 -3.09 -25.01
C PHE A 387 -4.29 -1.74 -25.60
N LYS A 388 -3.38 -1.10 -26.33
CA LYS A 388 -3.42 0.36 -26.55
C LYS A 388 -3.75 0.73 -28.00
N PRO A 389 -4.90 1.35 -28.28
CA PRO A 389 -5.34 1.64 -29.65
C PRO A 389 -4.66 2.85 -30.33
N HIS A 390 -3.81 3.59 -29.61
CA HIS A 390 -3.22 4.87 -30.04
C HIS A 390 -2.51 4.85 -31.41
N LEU A 391 -1.98 3.71 -31.85
CA LEU A 391 -1.34 3.54 -33.17
C LEU A 391 -2.19 2.73 -34.17
N MET A 392 -3.47 2.47 -33.89
CA MET A 392 -4.31 1.57 -34.71
C MET A 392 -4.53 2.15 -36.12
N ASP A 393 -5.04 3.38 -36.27
CA ASP A 393 -5.17 4.05 -37.57
C ASP A 393 -3.80 4.34 -38.22
N VAL A 394 -2.77 4.64 -37.42
CA VAL A 394 -1.38 4.86 -37.88
C VAL A 394 -0.84 3.63 -38.61
N ILE A 395 -1.05 2.44 -38.03
CA ILE A 395 -0.64 1.14 -38.59
C ILE A 395 -1.56 0.73 -39.75
N TYR A 396 -2.87 1.03 -39.66
CA TYR A 396 -3.82 0.81 -40.75
C TYR A 396 -3.39 1.57 -42.02
N SER A 397 -3.20 2.90 -41.92
CA SER A 397 -2.72 3.74 -43.01
C SER A 397 -1.31 3.37 -43.48
N TRP A 398 -0.41 2.95 -42.58
CA TRP A 398 0.89 2.42 -42.97
C TRP A 398 0.75 1.15 -43.82
N SER A 399 -0.06 0.18 -43.41
CA SER A 399 -0.27 -1.05 -44.18
C SER A 399 -0.96 -0.80 -45.53
N LYS A 400 -1.73 0.30 -45.68
CA LYS A 400 -2.31 0.77 -46.94
C LYS A 400 -1.36 1.64 -47.80
N GLY A 401 -0.10 1.78 -47.40
CA GLY A 401 0.95 2.44 -48.21
C GLY A 401 1.18 3.94 -47.95
N ALA A 402 0.60 4.53 -46.90
CA ALA A 402 0.84 5.95 -46.57
C ALA A 402 2.32 6.24 -46.28
N SER A 403 2.82 7.41 -46.69
CA SER A 403 4.20 7.81 -46.40
C SER A 403 4.42 8.04 -44.90
N PHE A 404 5.67 7.90 -44.43
CA PHE A 404 5.98 8.09 -43.01
C PHE A 404 5.61 9.50 -42.51
N ALA A 405 5.84 10.51 -43.33
CA ALA A 405 5.47 11.90 -43.06
C ALA A 405 3.94 12.19 -43.08
N GLN A 406 3.11 11.22 -43.49
CA GLN A 406 1.66 11.27 -43.30
C GLN A 406 1.26 10.61 -41.97
N VAL A 407 1.77 9.41 -41.66
CA VAL A 407 1.35 8.69 -40.44
C VAL A 407 1.83 9.36 -39.16
N CYS A 408 2.99 10.04 -39.18
CA CYS A 408 3.44 10.89 -38.05
C CYS A 408 2.61 12.16 -37.83
N LYS A 409 1.64 12.49 -38.71
CA LYS A 409 0.68 13.58 -38.52
C LYS A 409 -0.68 13.12 -37.99
N MET A 410 -0.82 11.81 -37.72
CA MET A 410 -2.07 11.20 -37.25
C MET A 410 -2.07 10.94 -35.72
N THR A 411 -0.99 11.27 -35.01
CA THR A 411 -0.78 10.92 -33.59
C THR A 411 0.21 11.87 -32.91
N ASP A 412 0.11 12.02 -31.59
CA ASP A 412 1.08 12.70 -30.71
C ASP A 412 2.36 11.88 -30.46
N VAL A 413 2.38 10.59 -30.83
CA VAL A 413 3.48 9.66 -30.54
C VAL A 413 4.73 9.96 -31.37
N PHE A 414 5.85 10.19 -30.69
CA PHE A 414 7.17 10.43 -31.31
C PHE A 414 7.53 9.38 -32.38
N GLU A 415 8.16 9.83 -33.46
CA GLU A 415 8.45 9.04 -34.67
C GLU A 415 9.34 7.82 -34.38
N GLY A 416 10.30 7.97 -33.47
CA GLY A 416 11.15 6.86 -33.00
C GLY A 416 10.36 5.77 -32.25
N SER A 417 9.28 6.13 -31.57
CA SER A 417 8.38 5.19 -30.90
C SER A 417 7.41 4.52 -31.88
N ILE A 418 6.95 5.23 -32.92
CA ILE A 418 6.24 4.63 -34.06
C ILE A 418 7.13 3.56 -34.74
N ILE A 419 8.37 3.91 -35.10
CA ILE A 419 9.33 2.97 -35.71
C ILE A 419 9.60 1.77 -34.79
N ARG A 420 9.84 2.02 -33.49
CA ARG A 420 10.04 0.94 -32.49
C ARG A 420 8.84 -0.01 -32.43
N CYS A 421 7.62 0.54 -32.43
CA CYS A 421 6.39 -0.26 -32.42
C CYS A 421 6.24 -1.07 -33.71
N MET A 422 6.39 -0.46 -34.89
CA MET A 422 6.25 -1.14 -36.18
C MET A 422 7.30 -2.23 -36.39
N ARG A 423 8.55 -2.01 -35.96
CA ARG A 423 9.62 -3.03 -36.01
C ARG A 423 9.37 -4.19 -35.06
N ARG A 424 8.83 -3.95 -33.85
CA ARG A 424 8.42 -5.03 -32.93
C ARG A 424 7.16 -5.74 -33.44
N LEU A 425 6.27 -5.03 -34.11
CA LEU A 425 5.02 -5.58 -34.63
C LEU A 425 5.27 -6.66 -35.67
N GLU A 426 6.25 -6.49 -36.57
CA GLU A 426 6.55 -7.47 -37.65
C GLU A 426 6.75 -8.92 -37.18
N GLU A 427 7.30 -9.09 -35.99
CA GLU A 427 7.54 -10.41 -35.40
C GLU A 427 6.23 -11.10 -34.96
N LEU A 428 5.17 -10.35 -34.62
CA LEU A 428 3.90 -10.92 -34.20
C LEU A 428 3.13 -11.61 -35.35
N PRO A 429 2.88 -11.00 -36.53
CA PRO A 429 2.39 -11.71 -37.71
C PRO A 429 3.29 -12.87 -38.13
N ARG A 430 4.62 -12.78 -37.95
CA ARG A 430 5.54 -13.89 -38.24
C ARG A 430 5.31 -15.10 -37.33
N GLN A 431 5.11 -14.87 -36.03
CA GLN A 431 4.71 -15.91 -35.07
C GLN A 431 3.32 -16.47 -35.40
N LEU A 432 2.40 -15.60 -35.81
CA LEU A 432 1.05 -15.99 -36.23
C LEU A 432 1.00 -16.84 -37.51
N VAL A 433 1.97 -16.69 -38.42
CA VAL A 433 2.15 -17.61 -39.56
C VAL A 433 2.47 -19.04 -39.09
N GLN A 434 3.25 -19.20 -38.01
CA GLN A 434 3.51 -20.55 -37.47
C GLN A 434 2.31 -21.08 -36.69
N ALA A 435 1.66 -20.24 -35.86
CA ALA A 435 0.41 -20.58 -35.19
C ALA A 435 -0.68 -21.04 -36.16
N ALA A 436 -0.85 -20.37 -37.31
CA ALA A 436 -1.80 -20.75 -38.35
C ALA A 436 -1.49 -22.13 -38.95
N LYS A 437 -0.20 -22.44 -39.20
CA LYS A 437 0.24 -23.78 -39.65
C LYS A 437 -0.01 -24.86 -38.59
N CYS A 438 0.16 -24.56 -37.31
CA CYS A 438 -0.14 -25.50 -36.22
C CYS A 438 -1.64 -25.87 -36.13
N ILE A 439 -2.53 -25.00 -36.62
CA ILE A 439 -3.97 -25.25 -36.75
C ILE A 439 -4.30 -25.91 -38.12
N GLY A 440 -3.47 -25.68 -39.13
CA GLY A 440 -3.75 -26.05 -40.52
C GLY A 440 -4.62 -25.03 -41.26
N ASN A 441 -4.71 -23.78 -40.79
CA ASN A 441 -5.48 -22.73 -41.44
C ASN A 441 -4.61 -21.93 -42.42
N THR A 442 -4.60 -22.35 -43.69
CA THR A 442 -3.85 -21.70 -44.77
C THR A 442 -4.38 -20.31 -45.15
N GLU A 443 -5.63 -19.97 -44.85
CA GLU A 443 -6.16 -18.62 -45.08
C GLU A 443 -5.49 -17.62 -44.13
N LEU A 444 -5.46 -17.94 -42.83
CA LEU A 444 -4.74 -17.15 -41.82
C LEU A 444 -3.24 -17.13 -42.08
N GLU A 445 -2.65 -18.26 -42.50
CA GLU A 445 -1.22 -18.31 -42.88
C GLU A 445 -0.91 -17.29 -43.98
N ASN A 446 -1.73 -17.23 -45.04
CA ASN A 446 -1.58 -16.26 -46.12
C ASN A 446 -1.85 -14.83 -45.63
N LYS A 447 -2.92 -14.61 -44.85
CA LYS A 447 -3.32 -13.29 -44.33
C LYS A 447 -2.21 -12.66 -43.46
N PHE A 448 -1.63 -13.44 -42.54
CA PHE A 448 -0.51 -12.98 -41.73
C PHE A 448 0.81 -12.89 -42.52
N SER A 449 1.03 -13.77 -43.51
CA SER A 449 2.19 -13.65 -44.42
C SER A 449 2.15 -12.37 -45.26
N GLU A 450 0.96 -11.89 -45.63
CA GLU A 450 0.80 -10.61 -46.31
C GLU A 450 1.01 -9.41 -45.36
N ALA A 451 0.49 -9.47 -44.13
CA ALA A 451 0.76 -8.48 -43.09
C ALA A 451 2.28 -8.27 -42.84
N VAL A 452 3.07 -9.36 -42.83
CA VAL A 452 4.53 -9.30 -42.74
C VAL A 452 5.15 -8.51 -43.91
N LYS A 453 4.61 -8.58 -45.13
CA LYS A 453 5.09 -7.83 -46.29
C LYS A 453 4.72 -6.35 -46.20
N LEU A 454 3.45 -6.04 -45.93
CA LEU A 454 2.93 -4.68 -45.87
C LEU A 454 3.63 -3.79 -44.83
N MET A 455 4.08 -4.39 -43.72
CA MET A 455 4.88 -3.69 -42.72
C MET A 455 6.32 -3.38 -43.19
N LYS A 456 6.93 -4.24 -44.01
CA LYS A 456 8.35 -4.21 -44.39
C LYS A 456 8.64 -3.27 -45.56
N ARG A 457 8.68 -1.96 -45.28
CA ARG A 457 9.12 -0.96 -46.24
C ARG A 457 9.79 0.26 -45.60
N ASP A 458 10.49 1.01 -46.44
CA ASP A 458 11.00 2.36 -46.19
C ASP A 458 11.78 2.51 -44.86
N ILE A 459 11.69 3.70 -44.26
CA ILE A 459 12.44 4.12 -43.07
C ILE A 459 12.29 3.20 -41.85
N VAL A 460 11.18 2.46 -41.74
CA VAL A 460 10.91 1.56 -40.62
C VAL A 460 11.87 0.36 -40.61
N PHE A 461 12.34 -0.07 -41.78
CA PHE A 461 13.27 -1.19 -41.94
C PHE A 461 14.63 -0.77 -42.52
N ALA A 462 14.97 0.52 -42.43
CA ALA A 462 16.31 1.01 -42.74
C ALA A 462 17.38 0.32 -41.85
N ALA A 463 18.55 0.04 -42.43
CA ALA A 463 19.67 -0.55 -41.70
C ALA A 463 20.21 0.39 -40.62
N SER A 464 20.70 -0.18 -39.52
CA SER A 464 21.45 0.56 -38.52
C SER A 464 22.81 1.01 -39.07
N LEU A 465 23.30 2.17 -38.65
CA LEU A 465 24.66 2.65 -38.92
C LEU A 465 25.75 1.88 -38.14
N TYR A 466 25.34 0.91 -37.30
CA TYR A 466 26.20 0.05 -36.48
C TYR A 466 26.11 -1.44 -36.88
N LEU A 467 25.77 -1.73 -38.15
CA LEU A 467 25.75 -3.08 -38.75
C LEU A 467 26.92 -3.25 -39.74
#